data_AF-A0A8I1S174-F1
#
_entry.id   AF-A0A8I1S174-F1
#
_cell.length_a   1.000
_cell.length_b   1.000
_cell.length_c   1.000
_cell.angle_alpha   90.00
_cell.angle_beta   90.00
_cell.angle_gamma   90.00
#
_symmetry.space_group_name_H-M   'P 1'
#
loop_
_entity.id
_entity.type
_entity.pdbx_description
1 polymer ?
#
loop_
_entity_poly.entity_id
_entity_poly.type
_entity_poly.pdbx_seq_one_letter_code
_entity_poly.pdbx_strand_id
1 'polypeptide(L)' 'MDLKIAFGLHYVVLFSAYAVLWFLCLFCLLPIGLGSERDPETGAPLNPQLGKKALWASVIAAVLWVAFYAFVGFGWLEI' A
#
# COMPACT_ATOMS: atom_id res chain seq x y z
N MET A 1 5.09 -27.10 17.25
CA MET A 1 4.20 -25.97 16.92
C MET A 1 3.16 -26.49 15.93
N ASP A 2 1.87 -26.20 16.15
CA ASP A 2 0.80 -26.74 15.31
C ASP A 2 0.90 -26.19 13.87
N LEU A 3 0.87 -27.08 12.88
CA LEU A 3 1.08 -26.73 11.47
C LEU A 3 0.05 -25.69 10.98
N LYS A 4 -1.19 -25.72 11.48
CA LYS A 4 -2.23 -24.76 11.10
C LYS A 4 -1.94 -23.38 11.66
N ILE A 5 -1.34 -23.29 12.84
CA ILE A 5 -0.92 -22.03 13.44
C ILE A 5 0.22 -21.39 12.64
N ALA A 6 1.20 -22.19 12.19
CA ALA A 6 2.29 -21.70 11.36
C ALA A 6 1.79 -21.13 10.02
N PHE A 7 0.90 -21.87 9.34
CA PHE A 7 0.29 -21.37 8.10
C PHE A 7 -0.57 -20.13 8.35
N GLY A 8 -1.40 -20.13 9.40
CA GLY A 8 -2.23 -18.98 9.75
C GLY A 8 -1.41 -17.71 10.00
N LEU A 9 -0.32 -17.83 10.77
CA LEU A 9 0.58 -16.71 11.03
C LEU A 9 1.22 -16.17 9.74
N HIS A 10 1.67 -17.06 8.86
CA HIS A 10 2.29 -16.64 7.60
C HIS A 10 1.33 -15.80 6.74
N TYR A 11 0.07 -16.23 6.58
CA TYR A 11 -0.91 -15.45 5.82
C TYR A 11 -1.24 -14.10 6.45
N VAL A 12 -1.31 -14.03 7.79
CA VAL A 12 -1.53 -12.77 8.51
C VAL A 12 -0.38 -11.79 8.25
N VAL A 13 0.87 -12.26 8.29
CA VAL A 13 2.06 -11.43 8.02
C VAL A 13 2.06 -10.91 6.59
N LEU A 14 1.81 -11.80 5.61
CA LEU A 14 1.72 -11.45 4.19
C LEU A 14 0.69 -10.34 3.94
N PHE A 15 -0.53 -10.51 4.47
CA PHE A 15 -1.62 -9.55 4.33
C PHE A 15 -1.31 -8.22 5.04
N SER A 16 -0.81 -8.28 6.27
CA SER A 16 -0.55 -7.08 7.07
C SER A 16 0.54 -6.21 6.45
N ALA A 17 1.60 -6.83 5.94
CA ALA A 17 2.67 -6.13 5.22
C ALA A 17 2.13 -5.42 3.96
N TYR A 18 1.29 -6.10 3.17
CA TYR A 18 0.65 -5.49 2.01
C TYR A 18 -0.25 -4.32 2.42
N ALA A 19 -1.07 -4.48 3.46
CA ALA A 19 -1.98 -3.43 3.92
C ALA A 19 -1.22 -2.18 4.38
N VAL A 20 -0.12 -2.35 5.13
CA VAL A 20 0.73 -1.23 5.56
C VAL A 20 1.36 -0.53 4.35
N LEU A 21 1.94 -1.27 3.40
CA LEU A 21 2.50 -0.70 2.17
C LEU A 21 1.44 0.03 1.35
N TRP A 22 0.22 -0.51 1.29
CA TRP A 22 -0.89 0.09 0.58
C TRP A 22 -1.29 1.44 1.16
N PHE A 23 -1.49 1.53 2.48
CA PHE A 23 -1.81 2.80 3.14
C PHE A 23 -0.67 3.82 3.01
N LEU A 24 0.58 3.37 3.13
CA LEU A 24 1.74 4.23 2.89
C LEU A 24 1.72 4.82 1.47
N CYS A 25 1.55 3.98 0.45
CA CYS A 25 1.45 4.42 -0.95
C CYS A 25 0.27 5.36 -1.16
N LEU A 26 -0.90 5.06 -0.58
CA LEU A 26 -2.09 5.90 -0.67
C LEU A 26 -1.80 7.30 -0.12
N PHE A 27 -1.23 7.41 1.07
CA PHE A 27 -0.90 8.69 1.68
C PHE A 27 0.15 9.47 0.90
N CYS A 28 1.14 8.80 0.32
CA CYS A 28 2.09 9.42 -0.61
C CYS A 28 1.41 9.96 -1.89
N LEU A 29 0.34 9.30 -2.38
CA LEU A 29 -0.39 9.71 -3.57
C LEU A 29 -1.47 10.77 -3.31
N LEU A 30 -1.96 10.91 -2.08
CA LEU A 30 -2.99 11.90 -1.72
C LEU A 30 -2.66 13.34 -2.13
N PRO A 31 -1.45 13.90 -1.91
CA PRO A 31 -1.16 15.28 -2.30
C PRO A 31 -0.98 15.47 -3.81
N ILE A 32 -0.84 14.40 -4.58
CA ILE A 32 -0.48 14.46 -6.00
C ILE A 32 -1.73 14.73 -6.85
N GLY A 33 -1.58 15.61 -7.84
CA GLY A 33 -2.63 15.89 -8.83
C GLY A 33 -3.85 16.59 -8.26
N LEU A 34 -3.70 17.29 -7.13
CA LEU A 34 -4.74 18.17 -6.61
C LEU A 34 -4.71 19.47 -7.41
N GLY A 35 -5.81 19.80 -8.10
CA GLY A 35 -5.95 21.07 -8.83
C GLY A 35 -5.91 22.30 -7.90
N SER A 36 -5.97 23.49 -8.48
CA SER A 36 -5.97 24.77 -7.73
C SER A 36 -7.28 25.05 -7.01
N GLU A 37 -8.39 24.47 -7.48
CA GLU A 37 -9.71 24.69 -6.91
C GLU A 37 -9.87 24.01 -5.54
N ARG A 38 -10.49 24.75 -4.62
CA ARG A 38 -10.73 24.35 -3.23
C ARG A 38 -12.14 24.78 -2.83
N ASP A 39 -12.78 23.97 -2.01
CA ASP A 39 -13.99 24.33 -1.28
C ASP A 39 -13.70 25.52 -0.35
N PRO A 40 -14.41 26.67 -0.46
CA PRO A 40 -14.19 27.84 0.37
C PRO A 40 -14.40 27.61 1.88
N GLU A 41 -15.28 26.67 2.25
CA GLU A 41 -15.65 26.43 3.66
C GLU A 41 -14.70 25.45 4.34
N THR A 42 -14.36 24.35 3.64
CA THR A 42 -13.56 23.26 4.21
C THR A 42 -12.09 23.30 3.81
N GLY A 43 -11.74 24.06 2.76
CA GLY A 43 -10.43 24.04 2.13
C GLY A 43 -10.11 22.71 1.41
N ALA A 44 -11.08 21.81 1.26
CA ALA A 44 -10.87 20.53 0.60
C ALA A 44 -10.75 20.70 -0.92
N PRO A 45 -9.95 19.86 -1.61
CA PRO A 45 -9.96 19.79 -3.07
C PRO A 45 -11.36 19.40 -3.60
N LEU A 46 -11.89 20.15 -4.57
CA LEU A 46 -13.20 19.83 -5.17
C LEU A 46 -13.23 18.48 -5.88
N ASN A 47 -12.10 18.09 -6.50
CA ASN A 47 -11.95 16.79 -7.15
C ASN A 47 -10.67 16.08 -6.67
N PRO A 48 -10.74 15.34 -5.54
CA PRO A 48 -9.57 14.68 -4.95
C PRO A 48 -9.15 13.40 -5.68
N GLN A 49 -9.95 12.89 -6.62
CA GLN A 49 -9.69 11.67 -7.42
C GLN A 49 -9.31 10.44 -6.57
N LEU A 50 -9.95 10.25 -5.41
CA LEU A 50 -9.56 9.22 -4.42
C LEU A 50 -9.55 7.80 -5.00
N GLY A 51 -10.53 7.44 -5.82
CA GLY A 51 -10.60 6.10 -6.43
C GLY A 51 -9.40 5.80 -7.35
N LYS A 52 -8.96 6.78 -8.15
CA LYS A 52 -7.78 6.63 -9.01
C LYS A 52 -6.51 6.48 -8.16
N LYS A 53 -6.40 7.24 -7.06
CA LYS A 53 -5.26 7.15 -6.14
C LYS A 53 -5.22 5.82 -5.41
N ALA A 54 -6.37 5.30 -4.98
CA ALA A 54 -6.49 3.97 -4.39
C ALA A 54 -6.06 2.87 -5.37
N LEU A 55 -6.45 2.97 -6.65
CA LEU A 55 -6.01 2.03 -7.69
C LEU A 55 -4.49 2.06 -7.89
N TRP A 56 -3.90 3.26 -8.03
CA TRP A 56 -2.45 3.39 -8.14
C TRP A 56 -1.71 2.90 -6.89
N ALA A 57 -2.25 3.17 -5.70
CA ALA A 57 -1.70 2.66 -4.44
C ALA A 57 -1.70 1.12 -4.42
N SER A 58 -2.77 0.48 -4.88
CA SER A 58 -2.85 -0.99 -5.02
C SER A 58 -1.77 -1.54 -5.93
N VAL A 59 -1.59 -0.94 -7.12
CA VAL A 59 -0.58 -1.41 -8.08
C VAL A 59 0.83 -1.23 -7.52
N ILE A 60 1.16 -0.05 -6.98
CA ILE A 60 2.49 0.24 -6.44
C ILE A 60 2.79 -0.65 -5.23
N ALA A 61 1.85 -0.76 -4.29
CA ALA A 61 2.02 -1.61 -3.11
C ALA A 61 2.19 -3.08 -3.49
N ALA A 62 1.43 -3.59 -4.47
CA ALA A 62 1.59 -4.96 -4.95
C ALA A 62 2.97 -5.19 -5.57
N VAL A 63 3.47 -4.26 -6.39
CA VAL A 63 4.79 -4.36 -7.01
C VAL A 63 5.90 -4.34 -5.93
N LEU A 64 5.85 -3.40 -4.98
CA LEU A 64 6.83 -3.30 -3.90
C LEU A 64 6.82 -4.54 -3.00
N TRP A 65 5.63 -5.04 -2.67
CA TRP A 65 5.44 -6.23 -1.86
C TRP A 65 6.01 -7.47 -2.55
N VAL A 66 5.68 -7.70 -3.83
CA VAL A 66 6.24 -8.82 -4.61
C VAL A 66 7.75 -8.71 -4.74
N ALA A 67 8.28 -7.51 -5.03
CA ALA A 67 9.72 -7.29 -5.15
C ALA A 67 10.46 -7.60 -3.83
N PHE A 68 9.90 -7.17 -2.70
CA PHE A 68 10.46 -7.44 -1.38
C PHE A 68 10.56 -8.94 -1.09
N TYR A 69 9.47 -9.70 -1.26
CA TYR A 69 9.50 -11.15 -1.04
C TYR A 69 10.35 -11.89 -2.07
N ALA A 70 10.44 -11.39 -3.30
CA ALA A 70 11.35 -11.95 -4.31
C ALA A 70 12.82 -11.78 -3.88
N PHE A 71 13.22 -10.60 -3.40
CA PHE A 71 14.59 -10.36 -2.94
C PHE A 71 14.97 -11.21 -1.73
N VAL A 72 14.05 -11.40 -0.80
CA VAL A 72 14.23 -12.35 0.32
C VAL A 72 14.37 -13.78 -0.21
N GLY A 73 13.49 -14.20 -1.13
CA GLY A 73 13.52 -15.55 -1.71
C GLY A 73 14.77 -15.86 -2.53
N PHE A 74 15.35 -14.86 -3.20
CA PHE A 74 16.62 -14.99 -3.93
C PHE A 74 17.86 -14.87 -3.04
N GLY A 75 17.70 -14.60 -1.74
CA GLY A 75 18.82 -14.41 -0.81
C GLY A 75 19.60 -13.11 -1.04
N TRP A 76 19.00 -12.11 -1.69
CA TRP A 76 19.60 -10.77 -1.83
C TRP A 76 19.43 -9.91 -0.59
N LEU A 77 18.50 -10.30 0.27
CA LEU A 77 18.21 -9.68 1.56
C LEU A 77 18.23 -10.78 2.62
N GLU A 78 19.18 -10.68 3.55
CA GLU A 78 19.30 -11.57 4.70
C GLU A 78 18.52 -10.97 5.88
N ILE A 79 17.23 -11.29 5.95
CA ILE A 79 16.29 -10.87 7.00
C ILE A 79 15.34 -12.01 7.37
#